data_AF-A0A1G2XP28-F1
#
_entry.id   AF-A0A1G2XP28-F1
#
_cell.length_a   1.000
_cell.length_b   1.000
_cell.length_c   1.000
_cell.angle_alpha   90.00
_cell.angle_beta   90.00
_cell.angle_gamma   90.00
#
_symmetry.space_group_name_H-M   'P 1'
#
loop_
_entity.id
_entity.type
_entity.pdbx_description
1 polymer ?
#
loop_
_entity_poly.entity_id
_entity_poly.type
_entity_poly.pdbx_seq_one_letter_code
_entity_poly.pdbx_strand_id
1 'polypeptide(L)'
;MRQFLHIMLLSLAFAATAGAGVYTGDNNNNTFYLSGNGHLGQFTATLVNPYSGYTVAIDDEKYINDSYYDGLGGSDTLYGTAYGDVVMLCDAFGVQMVVNIETLTFGNGGDIVILADATIVLGDTTVYGGALDDIIWGNAGADYLDGSLGNDLVDGGPGTDIIIGGDGDDHLWGGTGDDIFRYSAGHDQDIIEGGSEFDTIELNGITAEDITITPNVTIGTMTGFQITVAGGGWMRTVDVEQLRFGDGSTMAIPEPAMITLLAFGGIILTGRKKKGAR
;
A
#
# COMPACT_ATOMS: atom_id res chain seq x y z
N MET A 1 -21.01 -3.54 7.14
CA MET A 1 -20.95 -2.20 7.76
C MET A 1 -19.75 -1.54 7.13
N ARG A 2 -19.89 -0.37 6.50
CA ARG A 2 -18.75 0.33 5.90
C ARG A 2 -17.80 0.70 7.05
N GLN A 3 -16.64 0.08 7.13
CA GLN A 3 -15.61 0.50 8.08
C GLN A 3 -15.03 1.78 7.49
N PHE A 4 -15.31 2.91 8.13
CA PHE A 4 -14.85 4.21 7.67
C PHE A 4 -13.45 4.44 8.22
N LEU A 5 -12.54 4.94 7.39
CA LEU A 5 -11.29 5.55 7.82
C LEU A 5 -11.60 6.59 8.91
N HIS A 6 -11.23 6.30 10.16
CA HIS A 6 -11.23 7.25 11.26
C HIS A 6 -9.78 7.69 11.47
N ILE A 7 -9.35 8.69 10.72
CA ILE A 7 -8.16 9.46 11.11
C ILE A 7 -8.58 10.28 12.35
N MET A 8 -8.38 9.74 13.55
CA MET A 8 -8.48 10.55 14.77
C MET A 8 -7.23 11.41 14.87
N LEU A 9 -7.27 12.58 14.22
CA LEU A 9 -6.36 13.68 14.51
C LEU A 9 -6.64 14.17 15.93
N LEU A 10 -5.86 13.67 16.90
CA LEU A 10 -5.96 14.12 18.28
C LEU A 10 -5.32 15.52 18.38
N SER A 11 -6.16 16.54 18.16
CA SER A 11 -5.94 17.99 18.39
C SER A 11 -4.49 18.45 18.65
N LEU A 12 -3.89 19.16 17.69
CA LEU A 12 -2.79 20.09 17.99
C LEU A 12 -3.04 21.47 17.34
N ALA A 13 -2.60 22.49 18.08
CA ALA A 13 -2.66 23.88 17.66
C ALA A 13 -1.57 24.16 16.62
N PHE A 14 -1.98 24.54 15.41
CA PHE A 14 -1.07 25.01 14.37
C PHE A 14 -0.53 26.40 14.75
N ALA A 15 0.77 26.51 15.00
CA ALA A 15 1.47 27.79 14.89
C ALA A 15 1.89 27.96 13.42
N ALA A 16 1.01 28.56 12.61
CA ALA A 16 1.35 28.93 11.24
C ALA A 16 2.62 29.78 11.23
N THR A 17 3.68 29.33 10.55
CA THR A 17 4.86 30.16 10.30
C THR A 17 5.44 29.90 8.91
N ALA A 18 5.37 30.93 8.06
CA ALA A 18 6.14 31.16 6.82
C ALA A 18 6.64 29.90 6.04
N GLY A 19 5.79 29.34 5.18
CA GLY A 19 6.15 28.21 4.31
C GLY A 19 5.10 27.84 3.26
N ALA A 20 3.83 27.77 3.66
CA ALA A 20 2.69 27.41 2.80
C ALA A 20 2.66 28.10 1.44
N GLY A 21 2.90 27.33 0.38
CA GLY A 21 2.74 27.74 -1.01
C GLY A 21 1.44 27.23 -1.62
N VAL A 22 0.92 27.97 -2.59
CA VAL A 22 -0.17 27.53 -3.47
C VAL A 22 0.46 27.31 -4.84
N TYR A 23 0.50 26.06 -5.29
CA TYR A 23 1.10 25.65 -6.54
C TYR A 23 0.01 25.11 -7.46
N THR A 24 -0.30 25.87 -8.50
CA THR A 24 -1.31 25.48 -9.50
C THR A 24 -0.62 25.33 -10.85
N GLY A 25 -0.91 24.20 -11.49
CA GLY A 25 -0.45 23.79 -12.79
C GLY A 25 -1.11 24.51 -13.97
N ASP A 26 -0.97 23.92 -15.14
CA ASP A 26 -1.71 24.23 -16.36
C ASP A 26 -2.33 22.95 -16.94
N ASN A 27 -2.87 22.96 -18.16
CA ASN A 27 -3.50 21.76 -18.73
C ASN A 27 -2.49 20.81 -19.42
N ASN A 28 -1.20 20.91 -19.07
CA ASN A 28 -0.15 20.01 -19.53
C ASN A 28 0.42 19.25 -18.33
N ASN A 29 1.21 18.21 -18.61
CA ASN A 29 1.95 17.50 -17.57
C ASN A 29 2.87 18.46 -16.80
N ASN A 30 2.57 18.63 -15.52
CA ASN A 30 3.30 19.48 -14.60
C ASN A 30 4.14 18.66 -13.64
N THR A 31 5.17 19.31 -13.13
CA THR A 31 6.06 18.73 -12.13
C THR A 31 6.16 19.69 -10.96
N PHE A 32 5.70 19.23 -9.82
CA PHE A 32 5.80 19.91 -8.54
C PHE A 32 6.93 19.29 -7.72
N TYR A 33 7.61 20.12 -6.94
CA TYR A 33 8.64 19.66 -6.02
C TYR A 33 8.28 20.17 -4.63
N LEU A 34 8.29 19.27 -3.65
CA LEU A 34 8.27 19.67 -2.24
C LEU A 34 9.52 20.54 -1.99
N SER A 35 9.36 21.71 -1.37
CA SER A 35 10.43 22.70 -1.18
C SER A 35 10.65 23.04 0.29
N GLY A 36 11.91 23.08 0.74
CA GLY A 36 12.31 23.60 2.05
C GLY A 36 13.01 22.58 2.97
N ASN A 37 13.52 23.06 4.11
CA ASN A 37 13.97 22.24 5.26
C ASN A 37 12.82 22.01 6.28
N GLY A 38 11.58 22.21 5.81
CA GLY A 38 10.28 22.07 6.47
C GLY A 38 10.02 22.73 7.84
N HIS A 39 8.83 22.46 8.36
CA HIS A 39 8.32 22.99 9.64
C HIS A 39 8.89 22.22 10.84
N LEU A 40 9.29 22.94 11.89
CA LEU A 40 9.62 22.38 13.21
C LEU A 40 8.32 22.19 14.01
N GLY A 41 7.81 20.97 14.10
CA GLY A 41 6.65 20.66 14.94
C GLY A 41 6.51 19.16 15.17
N GLN A 42 6.22 18.77 16.41
CA GLN A 42 5.92 17.38 16.75
C GLN A 42 4.46 17.08 16.38
N PHE A 43 4.26 16.12 15.48
CA PHE A 43 2.96 15.61 15.09
C PHE A 43 2.78 14.21 15.64
N THR A 44 1.77 14.03 16.50
CA THR A 44 1.34 12.70 16.92
C THR A 44 -0.02 12.38 16.29
N ALA A 45 -0.07 11.47 15.33
CA ALA A 45 -1.32 10.90 14.84
C ALA A 45 -1.34 9.40 15.01
N THR A 46 -2.51 8.87 15.32
CA THR A 46 -2.77 7.43 15.21
C THR A 46 -3.64 7.23 14.00
N LEU A 47 -3.14 6.47 13.06
CA LEU A 47 -3.86 6.16 11.85
C LEU A 47 -4.19 4.71 11.88
N VAL A 48 -5.43 4.43 11.54
CA VAL A 48 -6.02 3.11 11.65
C VAL A 48 -6.38 2.69 10.24
N ASN A 49 -5.72 1.65 9.75
CA ASN A 49 -6.18 0.98 8.54
C ASN A 49 -7.61 0.47 8.84
N PRO A 50 -8.65 0.94 8.12
CA PRO A 50 -10.04 0.59 8.42
C PRO A 50 -10.40 -0.85 8.03
N TYR A 51 -9.55 -1.51 7.25
CA TYR A 51 -9.73 -2.88 6.77
C TYR A 51 -9.07 -3.89 7.72
N SER A 52 -7.80 -3.67 8.10
CA SER A 52 -7.05 -4.56 8.99
C SER A 52 -7.13 -4.17 10.48
N GLY A 53 -7.53 -2.93 10.78
CA GLY A 53 -7.49 -2.36 12.13
C GLY A 53 -6.07 -2.06 12.63
N TYR A 54 -5.05 -2.23 11.76
CA TYR A 54 -3.67 -1.93 12.09
C TYR A 54 -3.52 -0.45 12.39
N THR A 55 -2.89 -0.12 13.53
CA THR A 55 -2.71 1.26 13.96
C THR A 55 -1.25 1.66 13.89
N VAL A 56 -0.93 2.70 13.12
CA VAL A 56 0.38 3.34 13.12
C VAL A 56 0.31 4.60 13.96
N ALA A 57 1.18 4.69 14.97
CA ALA A 57 1.45 5.96 15.63
C ALA A 57 2.54 6.69 14.84
N ILE A 58 2.16 7.74 14.13
CA ILE A 58 3.11 8.73 13.62
C ILE A 58 3.44 9.62 14.81
N ASP A 59 4.64 9.54 15.37
CA ASP A 59 5.23 10.54 16.28
C ASP A 59 6.47 11.05 15.58
N ASP A 60 6.31 12.03 14.69
CA ASP A 60 7.43 12.54 13.92
C ASP A 60 7.51 14.07 14.01
N GLU A 61 8.75 14.56 14.02
CA GLU A 61 9.09 15.98 13.82
C GLU A 61 9.09 16.34 12.32
N LYS A 62 8.58 15.45 11.47
CA LYS A 62 8.60 15.55 10.00
C LYS A 62 7.42 16.28 9.40
N TYR A 63 7.70 16.76 8.19
CA TYR A 63 7.13 17.91 7.52
C TYR A 63 5.71 17.67 7.01
N ILE A 64 4.69 18.10 7.75
CA ILE A 64 3.31 18.09 7.26
C ILE A 64 3.19 19.01 6.04
N ASN A 65 2.60 18.49 4.97
CA ASN A 65 2.13 19.28 3.83
C ASN A 65 1.22 20.44 4.28
N ASP A 66 1.76 21.66 4.37
CA ASP A 66 1.01 22.89 4.57
C ASP A 66 0.69 23.61 3.23
N SER A 67 1.03 22.96 2.12
CA SER A 67 1.02 23.54 0.78
C SER A 67 -0.03 22.89 -0.12
N TYR A 68 -0.70 23.72 -0.91
CA TYR A 68 -1.73 23.26 -1.84
C TYR A 68 -1.10 23.01 -3.21
N TYR A 69 -1.34 21.82 -3.77
CA TYR A 69 -0.90 21.41 -5.10
C TYR A 69 -2.12 21.05 -5.95
N ASP A 70 -2.22 21.66 -7.14
CA ASP A 70 -3.26 21.37 -8.12
C ASP A 70 -2.64 21.25 -9.51
N GLY A 71 -2.58 20.05 -10.08
CA GLY A 71 -2.04 19.81 -11.43
C GLY A 71 -2.96 20.27 -12.55
N LEU A 72 -4.24 20.54 -12.26
CA LEU A 72 -5.30 20.80 -13.25
C LEU A 72 -5.53 19.63 -14.22
N GLY A 73 -4.88 19.64 -15.38
CA GLY A 73 -5.15 18.64 -16.41
C GLY A 73 -3.85 18.21 -17.07
N GLY A 74 -3.78 16.94 -17.47
CA GLY A 74 -2.53 16.36 -17.92
C GLY A 74 -2.25 15.10 -17.12
N SER A 75 -0.98 14.74 -17.02
CA SER A 75 -0.48 13.76 -16.07
C SER A 75 0.61 14.44 -15.26
N ASP A 76 0.30 14.67 -13.99
CA ASP A 76 1.04 15.55 -13.12
C ASP A 76 1.82 14.75 -12.07
N THR A 77 3.03 15.21 -11.78
CA THR A 77 3.94 14.53 -10.85
C THR A 77 4.34 15.44 -9.69
N LEU A 78 4.21 14.94 -8.46
CA LEU A 78 4.75 15.56 -7.25
C LEU A 78 6.00 14.78 -6.79
N TYR A 79 7.13 15.49 -6.72
CA TYR A 79 8.39 14.94 -6.25
C TYR A 79 8.64 15.30 -4.78
N GLY A 80 8.97 14.28 -4.00
CA GLY A 80 9.56 14.39 -2.69
C GLY A 80 11.02 14.89 -2.72
N THR A 81 11.54 15.16 -1.55
CA THR A 81 12.91 15.55 -1.29
C THR A 81 13.78 14.31 -1.01
N ALA A 82 15.04 14.52 -0.63
CA ALA A 82 15.90 13.43 -0.16
C ALA A 82 15.75 13.13 1.34
N TYR A 83 14.84 13.84 2.02
CA TYR A 83 14.51 13.68 3.42
C TYR A 83 13.11 13.09 3.55
N GLY A 84 12.76 12.63 4.74
CA GLY A 84 11.40 12.14 4.96
C GLY A 84 10.38 13.27 4.83
N ASP A 85 9.39 13.06 3.98
CA ASP A 85 8.31 13.96 3.60
C ASP A 85 6.97 13.41 4.11
N VAL A 86 5.98 14.28 4.27
CA VAL A 86 4.60 13.87 4.56
C VAL A 86 3.66 14.54 3.57
N VAL A 87 2.95 13.73 2.79
CA VAL A 87 1.90 14.18 1.85
C VAL A 87 0.56 13.64 2.33
N MET A 88 -0.38 14.55 2.58
CA MET A 88 -1.76 14.21 2.93
C MET A 88 -2.71 14.77 1.87
N LEU A 89 -3.71 13.98 1.48
CA LEU A 89 -4.74 14.41 0.53
C LEU A 89 -5.54 15.60 1.05
N CYS A 90 -5.86 15.61 2.34
CA CYS A 90 -6.54 16.72 2.99
C CYS A 90 -5.84 17.17 4.28
N ASP A 91 -6.04 18.43 4.66
CA ASP A 91 -5.61 18.95 5.94
C ASP A 91 -6.49 18.43 7.10
N ALA A 92 -6.14 18.81 8.33
CA ALA A 92 -6.88 18.41 9.53
C ALA A 92 -8.32 18.98 9.61
N PHE A 93 -8.70 19.88 8.71
CA PHE A 93 -10.03 20.46 8.60
C PHE A 93 -10.83 19.89 7.40
N GLY A 94 -10.26 18.93 6.67
CA GLY A 94 -10.87 18.28 5.50
C GLY A 94 -10.78 19.09 4.22
N VAL A 95 -9.90 20.10 4.16
CA VAL A 95 -9.62 20.84 2.93
C VAL A 95 -8.65 20.02 2.09
N GLN A 96 -9.01 19.71 0.84
CA GLN A 96 -8.13 19.00 -0.08
C GLN A 96 -6.87 19.83 -0.39
N MET A 97 -5.70 19.24 -0.18
CA MET A 97 -4.38 19.85 -0.34
C MET A 97 -3.64 19.35 -1.58
N VAL A 98 -3.99 18.15 -2.07
CA VAL A 98 -3.45 17.56 -3.30
C VAL A 98 -4.61 17.33 -4.25
N VAL A 99 -4.55 17.90 -5.45
CA VAL A 99 -5.63 17.85 -6.45
C VAL A 99 -5.02 17.58 -7.82
N ASN A 100 -5.64 16.72 -8.62
CA ASN A 100 -5.21 16.41 -10.00
C ASN A 100 -3.70 16.10 -10.07
N ILE A 101 -3.22 15.23 -9.18
CA ILE A 101 -1.86 14.71 -9.19
C ILE A 101 -1.96 13.20 -9.34
N GLU A 102 -1.48 12.67 -10.46
CA GLU A 102 -1.57 11.24 -10.77
C GLU A 102 -0.32 10.49 -10.30
N THR A 103 0.83 11.17 -10.15
CA THR A 103 2.08 10.53 -9.77
C THR A 103 2.73 11.21 -8.57
N LEU A 104 3.10 10.43 -7.57
CA LEU A 104 3.91 10.86 -6.44
C LEU A 104 5.19 10.05 -6.43
N THR A 105 6.34 10.71 -6.30
CA THR A 105 7.65 10.05 -6.33
C THR A 105 8.54 10.62 -5.26
N PHE A 106 8.98 9.80 -4.32
CA PHE A 106 9.81 10.25 -3.22
C PHE A 106 11.25 9.76 -3.34
N GLY A 107 12.09 10.21 -2.41
CA GLY A 107 13.54 10.19 -2.53
C GLY A 107 14.20 9.13 -1.66
N ASN A 108 15.10 9.56 -0.77
CA ASN A 108 15.89 8.67 0.09
C ASN A 108 15.46 8.71 1.56
N GLY A 109 14.35 9.39 1.86
CA GLY A 109 13.84 9.53 3.21
C GLY A 109 12.76 8.49 3.46
N GLY A 110 12.53 8.13 4.73
CA GLY A 110 11.30 7.44 5.08
C GLY A 110 10.14 8.44 5.04
N ASP A 111 9.21 8.21 4.14
CA ASP A 111 8.16 9.09 3.67
C ASP A 111 6.78 8.60 4.12
N ILE A 112 5.82 9.53 4.22
CA ILE A 112 4.45 9.22 4.62
C ILE A 112 3.48 9.82 3.61
N VAL A 113 2.72 8.95 2.95
CA VAL A 113 1.75 9.29 1.92
C VAL A 113 0.36 8.83 2.38
N ILE A 114 -0.53 9.77 2.61
CA ILE A 114 -1.89 9.51 3.09
C ILE A 114 -2.86 10.09 2.08
N LEU A 115 -3.25 9.26 1.10
CA LEU A 115 -4.22 9.63 0.07
C LEU A 115 -5.63 9.10 0.38
N ALA A 116 -5.76 8.22 1.37
CA ALA A 116 -7.03 7.69 1.78
C ALA A 116 -7.96 8.78 2.35
N ASP A 117 -9.11 9.00 1.71
CA ASP A 117 -10.23 9.78 2.25
C ASP A 117 -11.57 9.15 1.82
N ALA A 118 -12.62 9.37 2.62
CA ALA A 118 -13.93 8.78 2.38
C ALA A 118 -14.75 9.50 1.30
N THR A 119 -14.37 10.73 0.94
CA THR A 119 -15.16 11.65 0.13
C THR A 119 -14.37 12.30 -1.01
N ILE A 120 -13.08 12.51 -0.78
CA ILE A 120 -12.13 13.10 -1.71
C ILE A 120 -11.33 11.94 -2.31
N VAL A 121 -11.22 11.93 -3.63
CA VAL A 121 -10.47 10.90 -4.36
C VAL A 121 -9.65 11.58 -5.45
N LEU A 122 -8.45 11.07 -5.71
CA LEU A 122 -7.62 11.50 -6.84
C LEU A 122 -7.95 10.68 -8.10
N GLY A 123 -8.57 9.51 -7.93
CA GLY A 123 -8.68 8.50 -8.98
C GLY A 123 -7.44 7.63 -9.00
N ASP A 124 -7.13 7.04 -10.15
CA ASP A 124 -5.97 6.17 -10.31
C ASP A 124 -4.66 6.96 -10.09
N THR A 125 -3.86 6.51 -9.13
CA THR A 125 -2.59 7.14 -8.76
C THR A 125 -1.41 6.17 -8.91
N THR A 126 -0.22 6.71 -9.05
CA THR A 126 1.05 5.99 -9.02
C THR A 126 1.91 6.57 -7.92
N VAL A 127 2.31 5.76 -6.94
CA VAL A 127 3.14 6.19 -5.81
C VAL A 127 4.41 5.34 -5.74
N TYR A 128 5.55 6.01 -5.65
CA TYR A 128 6.87 5.40 -5.39
C TYR A 128 7.41 5.93 -4.07
N GLY A 129 7.52 5.07 -3.05
CA GLY A 129 8.04 5.38 -1.71
C GLY A 129 9.51 5.76 -1.70
N GLY A 130 10.33 5.03 -2.46
CA GLY A 130 11.73 5.39 -2.67
C GLY A 130 12.67 4.56 -1.82
N ALA A 131 13.29 5.14 -0.81
CA ALA A 131 14.23 4.39 0.03
C ALA A 131 14.06 4.69 1.52
N LEU A 132 14.37 3.70 2.35
CA LEU A 132 14.02 3.62 3.77
C LEU A 132 12.54 3.27 3.97
N ASP A 133 12.16 3.03 5.22
CA ASP A 133 10.82 2.56 5.57
C ASP A 133 9.76 3.65 5.30
N ASP A 134 8.81 3.34 4.42
CA ASP A 134 7.73 4.23 3.97
C ASP A 134 6.35 3.81 4.47
N ILE A 135 5.42 4.77 4.56
CA ILE A 135 4.00 4.52 4.81
C ILE A 135 3.20 5.07 3.65
N ILE A 136 2.51 4.20 2.92
CA ILE A 136 1.69 4.57 1.77
C ILE A 136 0.27 4.05 1.99
N TRP A 137 -0.70 4.94 2.10
CA TRP A 137 -2.11 4.57 1.92
C TRP A 137 -2.66 5.24 0.67
N GLY A 138 -3.00 4.39 -0.30
CA GLY A 138 -3.66 4.72 -1.55
C GLY A 138 -5.03 5.34 -1.33
N ASN A 139 -5.61 5.79 -2.43
CA ASN A 139 -6.92 6.41 -2.42
C ASN A 139 -7.95 5.44 -2.98
N ALA A 140 -9.07 5.93 -3.53
CA ALA A 140 -9.96 5.07 -4.28
C ALA A 140 -9.65 5.19 -5.77
N GLY A 141 -9.41 4.07 -6.45
CA GLY A 141 -8.95 4.07 -7.85
C GLY A 141 -8.23 2.77 -8.16
N ALA A 142 -7.82 2.55 -9.41
CA ALA A 142 -6.86 1.49 -9.71
C ALA A 142 -5.45 2.03 -9.53
N ASP A 143 -4.92 1.90 -8.31
CA ASP A 143 -3.64 2.48 -7.92
C ASP A 143 -2.44 1.56 -8.25
N TYR A 144 -1.29 2.16 -8.51
CA TYR A 144 0.02 1.48 -8.55
C TYR A 144 0.84 2.00 -7.38
N LEU A 145 1.16 1.13 -6.42
CA LEU A 145 1.89 1.48 -5.21
C LEU A 145 3.15 0.63 -5.09
N ASP A 146 4.29 1.29 -4.93
CA ASP A 146 5.62 0.67 -4.91
C ASP A 146 6.42 1.27 -3.74
N GLY A 147 6.63 0.47 -2.69
CA GLY A 147 7.43 0.86 -1.51
C GLY A 147 8.92 1.03 -1.83
N SER A 148 9.40 0.25 -2.80
CA SER A 148 10.75 0.28 -3.35
C SER A 148 11.83 -0.30 -2.43
N LEU A 149 12.46 0.46 -1.54
CA LEU A 149 13.52 -0.07 -0.65
C LEU A 149 13.21 0.28 0.79
N GLY A 150 13.08 -0.69 1.69
CA GLY A 150 12.72 -0.40 3.06
C GLY A 150 11.79 -1.47 3.61
N ASN A 151 11.42 -1.35 4.87
CA ASN A 151 10.34 -2.16 5.43
C ASN A 151 9.07 -1.30 5.37
N ASP A 152 8.28 -1.50 4.33
CA ASP A 152 7.23 -0.57 3.96
C ASP A 152 5.86 -1.02 4.49
N LEU A 153 4.99 -0.04 4.72
CA LEU A 153 3.58 -0.24 5.03
C LEU A 153 2.74 0.31 3.88
N VAL A 154 2.14 -0.57 3.07
CA VAL A 154 1.38 -0.17 1.87
C VAL A 154 -0.06 -0.67 1.93
N ASP A 155 -1.03 0.23 1.81
CA ASP A 155 -2.47 -0.05 1.70
C ASP A 155 -2.99 0.47 0.36
N GLY A 156 -3.57 -0.41 -0.46
CA GLY A 156 -4.19 -0.07 -1.75
C GLY A 156 -5.41 0.83 -1.61
N GLY A 157 -6.25 0.55 -0.60
CA GLY A 157 -7.53 1.21 -0.44
C GLY A 157 -8.64 0.54 -1.26
N PRO A 158 -9.69 1.27 -1.64
CA PRO A 158 -10.73 0.73 -2.51
C PRO A 158 -10.35 0.79 -3.99
N GLY A 159 -10.33 -0.34 -4.68
CA GLY A 159 -10.05 -0.31 -6.10
C GLY A 159 -9.60 -1.62 -6.71
N THR A 160 -8.66 -1.57 -7.65
CA THR A 160 -8.03 -2.76 -8.20
C THR A 160 -6.59 -2.39 -8.35
N ASP A 161 -5.85 -2.71 -7.30
CA ASP A 161 -4.56 -2.10 -7.05
C ASP A 161 -3.43 -3.05 -7.44
N ILE A 162 -2.31 -2.46 -7.81
CA ILE A 162 -1.05 -3.16 -7.98
C ILE A 162 -0.13 -2.70 -6.87
N ILE A 163 0.25 -3.63 -6.01
CA ILE A 163 1.06 -3.35 -4.82
C ILE A 163 2.38 -4.12 -4.92
N ILE A 164 3.48 -3.38 -4.78
CA ILE A 164 4.84 -3.88 -4.69
C ILE A 164 5.40 -3.37 -3.37
N GLY A 165 5.81 -4.27 -2.49
CA GLY A 165 6.56 -3.88 -1.29
C GLY A 165 7.94 -3.39 -1.70
N GLY A 166 8.82 -4.32 -2.06
CA GLY A 166 10.12 -3.97 -2.64
C GLY A 166 11.21 -4.85 -2.08
N ASP A 167 12.38 -4.28 -1.83
CA ASP A 167 13.41 -4.92 -1.00
C ASP A 167 13.18 -4.56 0.47
N GLY A 168 13.14 -5.55 1.36
CA GLY A 168 12.88 -5.38 2.80
C GLY A 168 11.61 -6.10 3.26
N ASP A 169 11.37 -6.14 4.58
CA ASP A 169 10.27 -6.93 5.15
C ASP A 169 8.98 -6.08 5.19
N ASP A 170 8.08 -6.28 4.23
CA ASP A 170 6.95 -5.37 3.99
C ASP A 170 5.62 -5.86 4.58
N HIS A 171 4.72 -4.93 4.90
CA HIS A 171 3.30 -5.24 5.15
C HIS A 171 2.41 -4.57 4.10
N LEU A 172 1.66 -5.40 3.38
CA LEU A 172 0.89 -5.02 2.21
C LEU A 172 -0.59 -5.38 2.42
N TRP A 173 -1.48 -4.41 2.21
CA TRP A 173 -2.93 -4.57 2.25
C TRP A 173 -3.53 -4.15 0.92
N GLY A 174 -4.37 -5.01 0.31
CA GLY A 174 -5.06 -4.71 -0.95
C GLY A 174 -6.24 -3.79 -0.69
N GLY A 175 -7.12 -4.23 0.20
CA GLY A 175 -8.27 -3.46 0.63
C GLY A 175 -9.54 -4.05 0.04
N THR A 176 -10.23 -3.32 -0.84
CA THR A 176 -11.41 -3.87 -1.51
C THR A 176 -11.22 -3.90 -3.01
N GLY A 177 -11.46 -5.05 -3.63
CA GLY A 177 -11.49 -5.26 -5.06
C GLY A 177 -10.48 -6.32 -5.49
N ASP A 178 -10.23 -6.45 -6.80
CA ASP A 178 -9.41 -7.57 -7.29
C ASP A 178 -7.93 -7.15 -7.33
N ASP A 179 -7.19 -7.29 -6.23
CA ASP A 179 -5.85 -6.70 -6.09
C ASP A 179 -4.72 -7.64 -6.56
N ILE A 180 -3.58 -7.04 -6.95
CA ILE A 180 -2.39 -7.73 -7.43
C ILE A 180 -1.17 -7.34 -6.59
N PHE A 181 -0.63 -8.30 -5.86
CA PHE A 181 0.63 -8.16 -5.13
C PHE A 181 1.77 -8.74 -5.96
N ARG A 182 2.77 -7.95 -6.30
CA ARG A 182 3.93 -8.42 -7.05
C ARG A 182 5.08 -8.71 -6.11
N TYR A 183 5.44 -9.97 -6.05
CA TYR A 183 6.57 -10.44 -5.27
C TYR A 183 7.71 -10.85 -6.20
N SER A 184 8.92 -10.39 -5.87
CA SER A 184 10.16 -10.78 -6.56
C SER A 184 10.98 -11.71 -5.66
N ALA A 185 11.79 -12.58 -6.27
CA ALA A 185 12.62 -13.49 -5.50
C ALA A 185 13.64 -12.72 -4.65
N GLY A 186 13.64 -12.97 -3.34
CA GLY A 186 14.53 -12.32 -2.40
C GLY A 186 14.65 -13.09 -1.08
N HIS A 187 15.12 -12.39 -0.04
CA HIS A 187 15.22 -12.90 1.32
C HIS A 187 14.18 -12.29 2.28
N ASP A 188 13.26 -11.55 1.68
CA ASP A 188 12.29 -10.68 2.32
C ASP A 188 11.15 -11.47 2.96
N GLN A 189 10.55 -10.89 3.99
CA GLN A 189 9.57 -11.52 4.86
C GLN A 189 8.26 -10.73 4.90
N ASP A 190 7.49 -10.85 3.82
CA ASP A 190 6.30 -10.01 3.65
C ASP A 190 5.07 -10.58 4.37
N ILE A 191 4.23 -9.67 4.82
CA ILE A 191 2.86 -9.96 5.23
C ILE A 191 1.91 -9.34 4.22
N ILE A 192 1.06 -10.17 3.62
CA ILE A 192 0.10 -9.75 2.60
C ILE A 192 -1.32 -10.06 3.08
N GLU A 193 -2.19 -9.06 3.02
CA GLU A 193 -3.61 -9.22 3.25
C GLU A 193 -4.35 -8.75 1.99
N GLY A 194 -4.92 -9.68 1.23
CA GLY A 194 -5.62 -9.34 -0.02
C GLY A 194 -6.83 -8.46 0.26
N GLY A 195 -7.71 -8.95 1.13
CA GLY A 195 -8.87 -8.19 1.60
C GLY A 195 -10.15 -8.82 1.07
N SER A 196 -11.00 -8.03 0.42
CA SER A 196 -12.23 -8.54 -0.17
C SER A 196 -12.10 -8.76 -1.67
N GLU A 197 -13.01 -9.58 -2.23
CA GLU A 197 -13.05 -9.96 -3.65
C GLU A 197 -12.06 -11.06 -4.07
N PHE A 198 -11.23 -10.85 -5.11
CA PHE A 198 -10.36 -11.88 -5.70
C PHE A 198 -8.93 -11.37 -5.87
N ASP A 199 -8.06 -11.80 -4.96
CA ASP A 199 -6.71 -11.28 -4.90
C ASP A 199 -5.69 -12.24 -5.50
N THR A 200 -4.64 -11.69 -6.12
CA THR A 200 -3.59 -12.42 -6.81
C THR A 200 -2.21 -12.02 -6.34
N ILE A 201 -1.37 -12.99 -5.98
CA ILE A 201 0.08 -12.77 -5.86
C ILE A 201 0.75 -13.17 -7.17
N GLU A 202 1.42 -12.22 -7.81
CA GLU A 202 2.32 -12.44 -8.93
C GLU A 202 3.73 -12.79 -8.47
N LEU A 203 4.20 -13.95 -8.88
CA LEU A 203 5.52 -14.49 -8.55
C LEU A 203 6.43 -14.39 -9.78
N ASN A 204 7.16 -13.29 -9.87
CA ASN A 204 8.04 -13.00 -11.01
C ASN A 204 9.42 -13.64 -10.82
N GLY A 205 9.81 -14.51 -11.74
CA GLY A 205 11.09 -15.24 -11.66
C GLY A 205 11.13 -16.39 -10.65
N ILE A 206 9.99 -16.70 -10.03
CA ILE A 206 9.80 -17.83 -9.11
C ILE A 206 8.86 -18.83 -9.81
N THR A 207 9.21 -20.11 -9.79
CA THR A 207 8.36 -21.17 -10.36
C THR A 207 7.59 -21.91 -9.27
N ALA A 208 6.59 -22.70 -9.67
CA ALA A 208 5.85 -23.55 -8.74
C ALA A 208 6.73 -24.59 -8.02
N GLU A 209 7.89 -24.94 -8.56
CA GLU A 209 8.86 -25.85 -7.93
C GLU A 209 9.68 -25.18 -6.83
N ASP A 210 9.77 -23.84 -6.87
CA ASP A 210 10.54 -23.03 -5.93
C ASP A 210 9.75 -22.70 -4.67
N ILE A 211 8.47 -23.05 -4.58
CA ILE A 211 7.61 -22.66 -3.46
C ILE A 211 7.13 -23.85 -2.62
N THR A 212 7.02 -23.62 -1.32
CA THR A 212 6.32 -24.50 -0.39
C THR A 212 5.22 -23.72 0.32
N ILE A 213 3.98 -24.20 0.26
CA ILE A 213 2.85 -23.59 0.96
C ILE A 213 2.61 -24.32 2.29
N THR A 214 2.71 -23.57 3.38
CA THR A 214 2.39 -24.02 4.74
C THR A 214 1.06 -23.41 5.17
N PRO A 215 -0.03 -24.19 5.26
CA PRO A 215 -1.34 -23.66 5.65
C PRO A 215 -1.49 -23.43 7.15
N ASN A 216 -2.56 -22.74 7.53
CA ASN A 216 -2.98 -22.47 8.92
C ASN A 216 -1.95 -21.68 9.73
N VAL A 217 -1.35 -20.68 9.08
CA VAL A 217 -0.45 -19.73 9.74
C VAL A 217 -1.28 -18.60 10.32
N THR A 218 -1.10 -18.30 11.60
CA THR A 218 -1.80 -17.19 12.26
C THR A 218 -1.10 -15.87 11.95
N ILE A 219 -1.86 -14.90 11.45
CA ILE A 219 -1.44 -13.51 11.20
C ILE A 219 -2.36 -12.61 12.01
N GLY A 220 -1.86 -12.01 13.09
CA GLY A 220 -2.69 -11.29 14.06
C GLY A 220 -3.81 -12.18 14.62
N THR A 221 -5.06 -11.87 14.27
CA THR A 221 -6.25 -12.66 14.67
C THR A 221 -6.78 -13.56 13.55
N MET A 222 -6.21 -13.45 12.35
CA MET A 222 -6.63 -14.17 11.15
C MET A 222 -5.80 -15.43 10.96
N THR A 223 -6.31 -16.36 10.14
CA THR A 223 -5.61 -17.59 9.78
C THR A 223 -5.47 -17.64 8.27
N GLY A 224 -4.22 -17.69 7.82
CA GLY A 224 -3.86 -17.73 6.41
C GLY A 224 -2.89 -18.87 6.13
N PHE A 225 -1.92 -18.60 5.27
CA PHE A 225 -0.87 -19.54 4.89
C PHE A 225 0.47 -18.81 4.72
N GLN A 226 1.56 -19.56 4.72
CA GLN A 226 2.89 -19.05 4.38
C GLN A 226 3.35 -19.68 3.09
N ILE A 227 3.77 -18.86 2.13
CA ILE A 227 4.50 -19.29 0.94
C ILE A 227 5.98 -19.10 1.28
N THR A 228 6.74 -20.19 1.33
CA THR A 228 8.20 -20.14 1.49
C THR A 228 8.85 -20.32 0.14
N VAL A 229 9.74 -19.41 -0.23
CA VAL A 229 10.45 -19.40 -1.51
C VAL A 229 11.85 -19.99 -1.34
N ALA A 230 12.25 -20.86 -2.26
CA ALA A 230 13.59 -21.44 -2.30
C ALA A 230 14.63 -20.32 -2.42
N GLY A 231 15.48 -20.19 -1.40
CA GLY A 231 16.42 -19.07 -1.29
C GLY A 231 16.33 -18.38 0.06
N GLY A 232 15.16 -18.33 0.69
CA GLY A 232 15.02 -17.94 2.09
C GLY A 232 13.87 -16.97 2.41
N GLY A 233 13.40 -16.20 1.43
CA GLY A 233 12.25 -15.32 1.59
C GLY A 233 10.93 -16.08 1.80
N TRP A 234 9.98 -15.42 2.43
CA TRP A 234 8.64 -15.95 2.62
C TRP A 234 7.58 -14.85 2.60
N MET A 235 6.37 -15.21 2.18
CA MET A 235 5.18 -14.38 2.33
C MET A 235 4.23 -15.07 3.30
N ARG A 236 3.67 -14.34 4.26
CA ARG A 236 2.52 -14.78 5.05
C ARG A 236 1.30 -14.04 4.55
N THR A 237 0.27 -14.79 4.20
CA THR A 237 -0.82 -14.26 3.41
C THR A 237 -2.17 -14.64 4.01
N VAL A 238 -3.10 -13.69 4.07
CA VAL A 238 -4.53 -13.92 4.33
C VAL A 238 -5.34 -13.37 3.18
N ASP A 239 -6.50 -13.99 2.95
CA ASP A 239 -7.48 -13.55 1.95
C ASP A 239 -6.86 -13.33 0.55
N VAL A 240 -6.10 -14.32 0.06
CA VAL A 240 -5.59 -14.35 -1.32
C VAL A 240 -6.07 -15.61 -2.03
N GLU A 241 -6.66 -15.45 -3.22
CA GLU A 241 -7.28 -16.53 -3.99
C GLU A 241 -6.39 -17.15 -5.07
N GLN A 242 -5.31 -16.49 -5.50
CA GLN A 242 -4.51 -16.98 -6.63
C GLN A 242 -3.02 -16.64 -6.51
N LEU A 243 -2.19 -17.58 -6.93
CA LEU A 243 -0.81 -17.30 -7.36
C LEU A 243 -0.75 -17.30 -8.89
N ARG A 244 -0.06 -16.32 -9.46
CA ARG A 244 0.26 -16.24 -10.89
C ARG A 244 1.76 -16.24 -11.08
N PHE A 245 2.29 -17.15 -11.89
CA PHE A 245 3.72 -17.27 -12.15
C PHE A 245 4.13 -16.51 -13.42
N GLY A 246 5.43 -16.22 -13.56
CA GLY A 246 5.97 -15.48 -14.72
C GLY A 246 5.75 -16.13 -16.09
N ASP A 247 5.42 -17.43 -16.15
CA ASP A 247 5.04 -18.13 -17.39
C ASP A 247 3.54 -18.01 -17.74
N GLY A 248 2.77 -17.31 -16.91
CA GLY A 248 1.32 -17.14 -17.02
C GLY A 248 0.49 -18.28 -16.46
N SER A 249 1.12 -19.34 -15.92
CA SER A 249 0.39 -20.38 -15.19
C SER A 249 -0.15 -19.83 -13.88
N THR A 250 -1.27 -20.39 -13.41
CA THR A 250 -1.90 -19.97 -12.18
C THR A 250 -2.17 -21.15 -11.26
N MET A 251 -2.12 -20.87 -9.96
CA MET A 251 -2.46 -21.79 -8.89
C MET A 251 -3.54 -21.14 -8.04
N ALA A 252 -4.77 -21.65 -8.11
CA ALA A 252 -5.83 -21.19 -7.23
C ALA A 252 -5.52 -21.61 -5.79
N ILE A 253 -5.63 -20.71 -4.84
CA ILE A 253 -5.41 -20.98 -3.43
C ILE A 253 -6.78 -21.23 -2.79
N PRO A 254 -7.01 -22.37 -2.14
CA PRO A 254 -8.27 -22.63 -1.48
C PRO A 254 -8.32 -21.79 -0.22
N GLU A 255 -9.52 -21.40 0.20
CA GLU A 255 -9.79 -20.91 1.55
C GLU A 255 -8.99 -21.71 2.60
N PRO A 256 -8.39 -21.09 3.64
CA PRO A 256 -7.45 -21.73 4.57
C PRO A 256 -7.95 -23.08 5.13
N ALA A 257 -9.27 -23.21 5.31
CA ALA A 257 -9.95 -24.42 5.78
C ALA A 257 -9.94 -25.63 4.80
N MET A 258 -9.50 -25.45 3.56
CA MET A 258 -9.54 -26.45 2.49
C MET A 258 -8.14 -26.93 2.05
N ILE A 259 -7.06 -26.35 2.59
CA ILE A 259 -5.70 -26.79 2.28
C ILE A 259 -5.39 -28.08 3.05
N THR A 260 -5.65 -29.23 2.41
CA THR A 260 -5.30 -30.54 2.99
C THR A 260 -3.90 -30.96 2.52
N LEU A 261 -2.99 -31.15 3.48
CA LEU A 261 -1.63 -31.61 3.24
C LEU A 261 -1.64 -33.07 2.72
N LEU A 262 -1.12 -33.32 1.51
CA LEU A 262 -0.59 -34.65 1.18
C LEU A 262 0.92 -34.61 1.33
N ALA A 263 1.40 -35.35 2.32
CA ALA A 263 2.81 -35.68 2.43
C ALA A 263 3.25 -36.37 1.13
N PHE A 264 4.30 -35.80 0.52
CA PHE A 264 4.99 -36.21 -0.71
C PHE A 264 4.36 -35.78 -2.05
N GLY A 265 4.86 -34.65 -2.57
CA GLY A 265 5.17 -34.53 -4.00
C GLY A 265 4.15 -33.82 -4.90
N GLY A 266 3.12 -33.18 -4.35
CA GLY A 266 2.23 -32.35 -5.16
C GLY A 266 1.02 -31.89 -4.37
N ILE A 267 0.83 -30.59 -4.25
CA ILE A 267 -0.39 -30.01 -3.66
C ILE A 267 -1.51 -30.22 -4.68
N ILE A 268 -2.50 -31.07 -4.35
CA ILE A 268 -3.77 -31.13 -5.07
C ILE A 268 -4.74 -30.16 -4.40
N LEU A 269 -5.01 -29.07 -5.09
CA LEU A 269 -5.98 -28.05 -4.69
C LEU A 269 -7.38 -28.54 -5.04
N THR A 270 -8.09 -29.16 -4.09
CA THR A 270 -9.50 -29.50 -4.29
C THR A 270 -10.39 -28.30 -3.98
N GLY A 271 -10.44 -27.31 -4.87
CA GLY A 271 -11.33 -26.15 -4.75
C GLY A 271 -12.70 -26.39 -5.40
N ARG A 272 -13.80 -26.23 -4.65
CA ARG A 272 -15.12 -25.88 -5.23
C ARG A 272 -15.21 -24.35 -5.29
N LYS A 273 -15.68 -23.80 -6.42
CA LYS A 273 -15.98 -22.37 -6.62
C LYS A 273 -16.71 -21.76 -5.41
N LYS A 274 -16.27 -20.57 -4.97
CA LYS A 274 -17.04 -19.64 -4.12
C LYS A 274 -18.42 -19.45 -4.81
N LYS A 275 -19.49 -19.83 -4.12
CA LYS A 275 -20.86 -19.68 -4.62
C LYS A 275 -21.29 -18.23 -4.40
N GLY A 276 -20.89 -17.33 -5.30
CA GLY A 276 -21.11 -15.90 -5.11
C GLY A 276 -21.07 -14.99 -6.33
N ALA A 277 -20.61 -15.43 -7.51
CA ALA A 277 -20.71 -14.60 -8.72
C ALA A 277 -22.10 -14.76 -9.36
N ARG A 278 -22.89 -13.68 -9.35
CA ARG A 278 -23.97 -13.45 -10.31
C ARG A 278 -23.53 -12.38 -11.28
#